data_AF-A0A3L9L6X8-F1
#
_entry.id   AF-A0A3L9L6X8-F1
#
_cell.length_a   1.000
_cell.length_b   1.000
_cell.length_c   1.000
_cell.angle_alpha   90.00
_cell.angle_beta   90.00
_cell.angle_gamma   90.00
#
_symmetry.space_group_name_H-M   'P 1'
#
loop_
_entity.id
_entity.type
_entity.pdbx_description
1 polymer ?
#
loop_
_entity_poly.entity_id
_entity_poly.type
_entity_poly.pdbx_seq_one_letter_code
_entity_poly.pdbx_strand_id
1 'polypeptide(L)'
;MTAPSTTVTASTRTGNGPPQEPPAVDRQGVGRAGEELIAGLLERSGWTVRDRNWRPPRGQGAPRGELDIVAERHGRVTVFEVKTRSGVDSGHPYEAVGADKLRRLHVLARAWARAHHDARVPTVDVVAVHWPRGASPRVEHVGSIGWL
;
A
#
# COMPACT_ATOMS: atom_id res chain seq x y z
N MET A 1 0.10 -16.85 -15.05
CA MET A 1 -1.24 -16.23 -14.98
C MET A 1 -1.05 -14.86 -14.35
N THR A 2 -0.98 -13.81 -15.17
CA THR A 2 -0.75 -12.43 -14.70
C THR A 2 -2.07 -11.90 -14.13
N ALA A 3 -2.07 -11.41 -12.89
CA ALA A 3 -3.24 -10.73 -12.35
C ALA A 3 -3.52 -9.45 -13.16
N PRO A 4 -4.78 -9.04 -13.33
CA PRO A 4 -5.09 -7.78 -14.00
C PRO A 4 -4.48 -6.62 -13.19
N SER A 5 -3.67 -5.78 -13.84
CA SER A 5 -3.13 -4.55 -13.26
C SER A 5 -3.96 -3.36 -13.72
N THR A 6 -4.34 -2.48 -12.79
CA THR A 6 -5.05 -1.23 -13.11
C THR A 6 -4.16 -0.05 -12.78
N THR A 7 -3.99 0.88 -13.74
CA THR A 7 -3.18 2.09 -13.57
C THR A 7 -4.07 3.32 -13.49
N VAL A 8 -3.88 4.15 -12.46
CA VAL A 8 -4.56 5.45 -12.34
C VAL A 8 -3.54 6.56 -12.11
N THR A 9 -3.74 7.67 -12.81
CA THR A 9 -2.94 8.90 -12.63
C THR A 9 -3.71 9.85 -11.72
N ALA A 10 -3.14 10.21 -10.56
CA ALA A 10 -3.70 11.25 -9.71
C ALA A 10 -3.06 12.59 -10.10
N SER A 11 -3.79 13.46 -10.81
CA SER A 11 -3.27 14.77 -11.21
C SER A 11 -3.39 15.78 -10.07
N THR A 12 -2.24 16.24 -9.57
CA THR A 12 -2.10 17.48 -8.80
C THR A 12 -1.36 18.51 -9.66
N ARG A 13 -2.02 19.66 -9.95
CA ARG A 13 -1.46 20.77 -10.75
C ARG A 13 -0.17 21.30 -10.11
N THR A 14 0.91 21.43 -10.88
CA THR A 14 2.20 22.04 -10.44
C THR A 14 2.54 23.31 -11.24
N GLY A 15 3.08 24.31 -10.54
CA GLY A 15 3.66 25.54 -11.09
C GLY A 15 5.15 25.40 -11.50
N ASN A 16 5.63 26.39 -12.26
CA ASN A 16 6.81 26.36 -13.14
C ASN A 16 8.08 26.99 -12.50
N GLY A 17 9.23 26.28 -12.50
CA GLY A 17 10.55 26.80 -12.10
C GLY A 17 11.69 25.78 -12.37
N PRO A 18 12.94 26.22 -12.66
CA PRO A 18 14.02 25.32 -13.07
C PRO A 18 14.54 24.42 -11.92
N PRO A 19 15.04 23.19 -12.20
CA PRO A 19 15.38 22.23 -11.17
C PRO A 19 16.71 22.57 -10.50
N GLN A 20 16.67 22.88 -9.20
CA GLN A 20 17.82 22.82 -8.30
C GLN A 20 18.00 21.37 -7.84
N GLU A 21 19.24 20.86 -7.79
CA GLU A 21 19.51 19.50 -7.32
C GLU A 21 19.07 19.36 -5.85
N PRO A 22 17.99 18.61 -5.55
CA PRO A 22 17.40 18.65 -4.22
C PRO A 22 18.15 17.70 -3.27
N PRO A 23 18.30 18.08 -1.99
CA PRO A 23 18.89 17.23 -0.98
C PRO A 23 18.20 15.87 -0.96
N ALA A 24 18.96 14.81 -0.65
CA ALA A 24 18.48 13.43 -0.60
C ALA A 24 17.15 13.35 0.17
N VAL A 25 16.06 13.17 -0.58
CA VAL A 25 14.72 13.15 -0.01
C VAL A 25 14.65 11.97 0.97
N ASP A 26 14.22 12.26 2.19
CA ASP A 26 14.01 11.27 3.23
C ASP A 26 13.09 10.16 2.71
N ARG A 27 13.68 8.98 2.52
CA ARG A 27 12.98 7.80 1.98
C ARG A 27 11.81 7.39 2.89
N GLN A 28 11.90 7.66 4.20
CA GLN A 28 10.81 7.40 5.14
C GLN A 28 9.64 8.37 4.91
N GLY A 29 9.93 9.65 4.73
CA GLY A 29 8.94 10.66 4.33
C GLY A 29 8.18 10.30 3.05
N VAL A 30 8.88 9.79 2.03
CA VAL A 30 8.26 9.34 0.76
C VAL A 30 7.38 8.10 0.95
N GLY A 31 7.83 7.12 1.75
CA GLY A 31 7.03 5.96 2.10
C GLY A 31 5.68 6.36 2.71
N ARG A 32 5.75 7.18 3.78
CA ARG A 32 4.56 7.67 4.49
C ARG A 32 3.63 8.51 3.61
N ALA A 33 4.18 9.33 2.72
CA ALA A 33 3.37 10.11 1.78
C ALA A 33 2.58 9.21 0.81
N GLY A 34 3.18 8.11 0.35
CA GLY A 34 2.48 7.14 -0.48
C GLY A 34 1.37 6.41 0.28
N GLU A 35 1.61 5.98 1.52
CA GLU A 35 0.56 5.39 2.38
C GLU A 35 -0.61 6.35 2.59
N GLU A 36 -0.33 7.63 2.86
CA GLU A 36 -1.36 8.66 3.02
C GLU A 36 -2.19 8.83 1.74
N LEU A 37 -1.53 8.87 0.58
CA LEU A 37 -2.19 8.96 -0.72
C LEU A 37 -3.14 7.78 -0.95
N ILE A 38 -2.69 6.56 -0.66
CA ILE A 38 -3.49 5.34 -0.86
C ILE A 38 -4.66 5.29 0.11
N ALA A 39 -4.45 5.62 1.40
CA ALA A 39 -5.54 5.67 2.37
C ALA A 39 -6.65 6.63 1.91
N GLY A 40 -6.28 7.85 1.50
CA GLY A 40 -7.26 8.82 1.01
C GLY A 40 -7.94 8.40 -0.31
N LEU A 41 -7.24 7.68 -1.20
CA LEU A 41 -7.86 7.13 -2.41
C LEU A 41 -8.89 6.06 -2.09
N LEU A 42 -8.57 5.13 -1.17
CA LEU A 42 -9.49 4.09 -0.72
C LEU A 42 -10.76 4.72 -0.13
N GLU A 43 -10.63 5.70 0.74
CA GLU A 43 -11.77 6.42 1.33
C GLU A 43 -12.64 7.10 0.28
N ARG A 44 -12.03 7.83 -0.67
CA ARG A 44 -12.77 8.46 -1.79
C ARG A 44 -13.48 7.45 -2.69
N SER A 45 -12.95 6.24 -2.80
CA SER A 45 -13.55 5.12 -3.54
C SER A 45 -14.57 4.31 -2.73
N GLY A 46 -14.95 4.78 -1.53
CA GLY A 46 -15.99 4.16 -0.70
C GLY A 46 -15.52 2.97 0.15
N TRP A 47 -14.21 2.85 0.37
CA TRP A 47 -13.67 1.94 1.39
C TRP A 47 -13.65 2.61 2.76
N THR A 48 -13.75 1.82 3.81
CA THR A 48 -13.51 2.26 5.19
C THR A 48 -12.13 1.78 5.63
N VAL A 49 -11.21 2.71 5.91
CA VAL A 49 -9.91 2.37 6.51
C VAL A 49 -10.14 1.95 7.96
N ARG A 50 -9.78 0.71 8.29
CA ARG A 50 -9.94 0.11 9.62
C ARG A 50 -8.69 0.32 10.48
N ASP A 51 -7.52 0.20 9.87
CA ASP A 51 -6.23 0.42 10.52
C ASP A 51 -5.18 0.92 9.52
N ARG A 52 -4.17 1.61 10.06
CA ARG A 52 -2.95 1.99 9.35
C ARG A 52 -1.74 1.67 10.22
N ASN A 53 -0.65 1.25 9.59
CA ASN A 53 0.62 0.92 10.27
C ASN A 53 0.41 -0.05 11.46
N TRP A 54 -0.50 -1.02 11.28
CA TRP A 54 -0.91 -1.91 12.36
C TRP A 54 0.19 -2.89 12.69
N ARG A 55 0.45 -3.06 13.99
CA ARG A 55 1.43 -4.03 14.50
C ARG A 55 0.72 -5.00 15.44
N PRO A 56 1.03 -6.31 15.36
CA PRO A 56 0.46 -7.29 16.28
C PRO A 56 0.88 -6.97 17.72
N PRO A 57 0.00 -7.22 18.71
CA PRO A 57 0.35 -7.12 20.11
C PRO A 57 1.59 -7.96 20.43
N ARG A 58 2.49 -7.43 21.27
CA ARG A 58 3.71 -8.13 21.66
C ARG A 58 3.38 -9.31 22.57
N GLY A 59 4.09 -10.41 22.41
CA GLY A 59 3.92 -11.61 23.23
C GLY A 59 4.75 -12.78 22.71
N GLN A 60 4.87 -13.84 23.50
CA GLN A 60 5.51 -15.06 23.04
C GLN A 60 4.72 -15.65 21.87
N GLY A 61 5.41 -15.95 20.77
CA GLY A 61 4.76 -16.45 19.54
C GLY A 61 4.02 -15.41 18.71
N ALA A 62 4.02 -14.13 19.10
CA ALA A 62 3.45 -13.06 18.28
C ALA A 62 4.27 -12.88 16.99
N PRO A 63 3.62 -12.81 15.81
CA PRO A 63 4.35 -12.54 14.56
C PRO A 63 4.98 -11.15 14.62
N ARG A 64 6.07 -10.96 13.89
CA ARG A 64 6.74 -9.65 13.77
C ARG A 64 6.42 -9.03 12.41
N GLY A 65 6.20 -7.72 12.39
CA GLY A 65 5.99 -6.94 11.18
C GLY A 65 4.92 -5.89 11.38
N GLU A 66 4.43 -5.36 10.27
CA GLU A 66 3.36 -4.37 10.22
C GLU A 66 2.49 -4.60 8.97
N LEU A 67 1.25 -4.12 9.05
CA LEU A 67 0.34 -4.00 7.92
C LEU A 67 0.16 -2.51 7.63
N ASP A 68 0.47 -2.07 6.41
CA ASP A 68 0.48 -0.64 6.09
C ASP A 68 -0.94 -0.05 6.15
N ILE A 69 -1.91 -0.66 5.47
CA ILE A 69 -3.32 -0.25 5.49
C ILE A 69 -4.21 -1.50 5.53
N VAL A 70 -5.21 -1.50 6.39
CA VAL A 70 -6.32 -2.47 6.35
C VAL A 70 -7.60 -1.69 6.08
N ALA A 71 -8.33 -2.04 5.03
CA ALA A 71 -9.59 -1.38 4.71
C ALA A 71 -10.67 -2.38 4.30
N GLU A 72 -11.91 -1.96 4.42
CA GLU A 72 -13.10 -2.77 4.18
C GLU A 72 -14.00 -2.11 3.13
N ARG A 73 -14.56 -2.92 2.24
CA ARG A 73 -15.66 -2.51 1.36
C ARG A 73 -16.60 -3.69 1.13
N HIS A 74 -17.91 -3.44 1.28
CA HIS A 74 -18.96 -4.45 1.09
C HIS A 74 -18.72 -5.75 1.89
N GLY A 75 -18.30 -5.64 3.16
CA GLY A 75 -18.05 -6.80 4.04
C GLY A 75 -16.80 -7.59 3.70
N ARG A 76 -15.93 -7.09 2.81
CA ARG A 76 -14.64 -7.68 2.47
C ARG A 76 -13.52 -6.80 3.00
N VAL A 77 -12.68 -7.40 3.86
CA VAL A 77 -11.49 -6.75 4.43
C VAL A 77 -10.26 -7.11 3.59
N THR A 78 -9.42 -6.12 3.31
CA THR A 78 -8.20 -6.28 2.53
C THR A 78 -7.05 -5.51 3.17
N VAL A 79 -5.90 -6.15 3.20
CA VAL A 79 -4.60 -5.56 3.53
C VAL A 79 -4.02 -5.00 2.23
N PHE A 80 -3.59 -3.74 2.29
CA PHE A 80 -2.91 -3.05 1.21
C PHE A 80 -1.47 -2.76 1.62
N GLU A 81 -0.54 -3.52 1.06
CA GLU A 81 0.90 -3.26 1.17
C GLU A 81 1.29 -2.18 0.15
N VAL A 82 1.84 -1.06 0.61
CA VAL A 82 2.13 0.13 -0.21
C VAL A 82 3.63 0.25 -0.46
N LYS A 83 4.02 0.28 -1.73
CA LYS A 83 5.40 0.49 -2.16
C LYS A 83 5.54 1.79 -2.92
N THR A 84 6.09 2.81 -2.26
CA THR A 84 6.43 4.07 -2.91
C THR A 84 7.81 4.01 -3.55
N ARG A 85 7.89 4.39 -4.83
CA ARG A 85 9.12 4.46 -5.62
C ARG A 85 9.30 5.87 -6.17
N SER A 86 10.49 6.45 -5.97
CA SER A 86 10.86 7.75 -6.53
C SER A 86 11.64 7.66 -7.84
N GLY A 87 12.05 6.46 -8.25
CA GLY A 87 12.78 6.15 -9.49
C GLY A 87 11.96 5.35 -10.49
N VAL A 88 12.57 5.10 -11.66
CA VAL A 88 11.94 4.46 -12.83
C VAL A 88 12.05 2.93 -12.82
N ASP A 89 12.41 2.31 -11.69
CA ASP A 89 12.70 0.88 -11.60
C ASP A 89 11.58 0.03 -12.21
N SER A 90 11.93 -0.60 -13.33
CA SER A 90 11.09 -1.46 -14.14
C SER A 90 10.96 -2.83 -13.47
N GLY A 91 9.74 -3.19 -13.07
CA GLY A 91 9.43 -4.50 -12.51
C GLY A 91 8.05 -4.51 -11.87
N HIS A 92 7.28 -5.56 -12.12
CA HIS A 92 5.90 -5.66 -11.69
C HIS A 92 5.81 -5.57 -10.14
N PRO A 93 4.85 -4.83 -9.56
CA PRO A 93 4.76 -4.64 -8.11
C PRO A 93 4.76 -5.96 -7.32
N TYR A 94 4.11 -7.00 -7.87
CA TYR A 94 4.08 -8.33 -7.27
C TYR A 94 5.42 -9.07 -7.36
N GLU A 95 6.14 -8.95 -8.46
CA GLU A 95 7.50 -9.53 -8.62
C GLU A 95 8.46 -8.88 -7.62
N ALA A 96 8.26 -7.59 -7.31
CA ALA A 96 9.02 -6.89 -6.28
C ALA A 96 8.62 -7.29 -4.85
N VAL A 97 7.50 -7.97 -4.61
CA VAL A 97 7.13 -8.53 -3.29
C VAL A 97 7.47 -10.02 -3.29
N GLY A 98 8.68 -10.34 -2.82
CA GLY A 98 9.12 -11.73 -2.71
C GLY A 98 8.18 -12.62 -1.87
N ALA A 99 8.20 -13.93 -2.15
CA ALA A 99 7.32 -14.91 -1.52
C ALA A 99 7.34 -14.89 0.01
N ASP A 100 8.49 -14.60 0.62
CA ASP A 100 8.61 -14.51 2.08
C ASP A 100 7.87 -13.32 2.67
N LYS A 101 7.84 -12.19 1.95
CA LYS A 101 7.05 -11.03 2.37
C LYS A 101 5.56 -11.32 2.27
N LEU A 102 5.10 -11.96 1.19
CA LEU A 102 3.70 -12.39 1.06
C LEU A 102 3.29 -13.38 2.15
N ARG A 103 4.14 -14.36 2.47
CA ARG A 103 3.88 -15.29 3.59
C ARG A 103 3.73 -14.55 4.91
N ARG A 104 4.62 -13.58 5.19
CA ARG A 104 4.55 -12.77 6.41
C ARG A 104 3.28 -11.93 6.47
N LEU A 105 2.89 -11.29 5.37
CA LEU A 105 1.65 -10.50 5.29
C LEU A 105 0.41 -11.37 5.59
N HIS A 106 0.34 -12.59 5.06
CA HIS A 106 -0.76 -13.51 5.39
C HIS A 106 -0.79 -13.93 6.87
N VAL A 107 0.38 -14.13 7.49
CA VAL A 107 0.47 -14.41 8.93
C VAL A 107 -0.03 -13.21 9.74
N LEU A 108 0.37 -12.00 9.36
CA LEU A 108 -0.08 -10.76 10.00
C LEU A 108 -1.58 -10.52 9.79
N ALA A 109 -2.11 -10.74 8.59
CA ALA A 109 -3.55 -10.63 8.30
C ALA A 109 -4.40 -11.55 9.20
N ARG A 110 -3.94 -12.78 9.45
CA ARG A 110 -4.59 -13.70 10.40
C ARG A 110 -4.52 -13.18 11.84
N ALA A 111 -3.40 -12.58 12.23
CA ALA A 111 -3.27 -11.99 13.56
C ALA A 111 -4.17 -10.77 13.72
N TRP A 112 -4.27 -9.93 12.69
CA TRP A 112 -5.17 -8.78 12.65
C TRP A 112 -6.63 -9.21 12.80
N ALA A 113 -7.07 -10.21 12.04
CA ALA A 113 -8.44 -10.72 12.12
C ALA A 113 -8.80 -11.21 13.53
N ARG A 114 -7.88 -11.95 14.17
CA ARG A 114 -8.08 -12.40 15.56
C ARG A 114 -8.17 -11.25 16.55
N ALA A 115 -7.33 -10.22 16.40
CA ALA A 115 -7.31 -9.06 17.28
C ALA A 115 -8.59 -8.22 17.17
N HIS A 116 -9.22 -8.21 15.99
CA HIS A 116 -10.44 -7.44 15.71
C HIS A 116 -11.72 -8.27 15.73
N HIS A 117 -11.63 -9.55 16.11
CA HIS A 117 -12.75 -10.50 16.11
C HIS A 117 -13.45 -10.65 14.74
N ASP A 118 -12.70 -10.47 13.65
CA ASP A 118 -13.22 -10.61 12.30
C ASP A 118 -13.41 -12.08 11.92
N ALA A 119 -14.56 -12.39 11.32
CA ALA A 119 -14.92 -13.75 10.93
C ALA A 119 -14.10 -14.28 9.74
N ARG A 120 -13.48 -13.39 8.96
CA ARG A 120 -12.71 -13.74 7.76
C ARG A 120 -11.31 -13.16 7.84
N VAL A 121 -10.34 -13.91 7.33
CA VAL A 121 -8.96 -13.41 7.17
C VAL A 121 -8.93 -12.43 5.99
N PRO A 122 -8.36 -11.23 6.16
CA PRO A 122 -8.19 -10.28 5.07
C PRO A 122 -7.42 -10.88 3.88
N THR A 123 -7.79 -10.48 2.67
CA THR A 123 -6.95 -10.70 1.49
C THR A 123 -5.75 -9.77 1.51
N VAL A 124 -4.72 -10.04 0.72
CA VAL A 124 -3.53 -9.19 0.60
C VAL A 124 -3.39 -8.73 -0.84
N ASP A 125 -3.38 -7.42 -1.03
CA ASP A 125 -3.14 -6.74 -2.29
C ASP A 125 -1.90 -5.82 -2.17
N VAL A 126 -1.22 -5.58 -3.29
CA VAL A 126 0.01 -4.77 -3.34
C VAL A 126 -0.22 -3.54 -4.21
N VAL A 127 0.15 -2.38 -3.68
CA VAL A 127 0.04 -1.08 -4.35
C VAL A 127 1.43 -0.55 -4.66
N ALA A 128 1.70 -0.16 -5.90
CA ALA A 128 2.88 0.62 -6.23
C ALA A 128 2.48 2.09 -6.44
N VAL A 129 3.16 2.98 -5.72
CA VAL A 129 3.04 4.43 -5.90
C VAL A 129 4.32 4.92 -6.56
N HIS A 130 4.23 5.31 -7.82
CA HIS A 130 5.32 5.95 -8.55
C HIS A 130 5.22 7.44 -8.33
N TRP A 131 6.15 8.00 -7.56
CA TRP A 131 6.17 9.42 -7.23
C TRP A 131 7.51 10.06 -7.61
N PRO A 132 7.72 10.39 -8.89
CA PRO A 132 8.91 11.09 -9.34
C PRO A 132 8.97 12.49 -8.73
N ARG A 133 10.18 12.99 -8.50
CA ARG A 133 10.37 14.36 -7.99
C ARG A 133 9.77 15.40 -8.94
N GLY A 134 9.01 16.34 -8.39
CA GLY A 134 8.39 17.45 -9.13
C GLY A 134 7.19 17.05 -10.00
N ALA A 135 6.77 15.78 -9.97
CA ALA A 135 5.65 15.26 -10.76
C ALA A 135 4.50 14.79 -9.86
N SER A 136 3.31 14.69 -10.45
CA SER A 136 2.17 14.07 -9.77
C SER A 136 2.37 12.55 -9.63
N PRO A 137 1.92 11.94 -8.51
CA PRO A 137 2.04 10.51 -8.31
C PRO A 137 1.15 9.71 -9.27
N ARG A 138 1.65 8.53 -9.67
CA ARG A 138 0.90 7.51 -10.40
C ARG A 138 0.75 6.28 -9.53
N VAL A 139 -0.44 5.70 -9.51
CA VAL A 139 -0.75 4.51 -8.72
C VAL A 139 -0.95 3.34 -9.68
N GLU A 140 -0.20 2.27 -9.44
CA GLU A 140 -0.40 0.97 -10.07
C GLU A 140 -0.88 -0.02 -8.99
N HIS A 141 -2.00 -0.67 -9.28
CA HIS A 141 -2.55 -1.71 -8.42
C HIS A 141 -2.30 -3.08 -9.02
N VAL A 142 -1.82 -4.00 -8.18
CA VAL A 142 -1.82 -5.43 -8.48
C VAL A 142 -2.52 -6.18 -7.36
N GLY A 143 -3.64 -6.82 -7.68
CA GLY A 143 -4.41 -7.54 -6.68
C GLY A 143 -5.66 -8.19 -7.21
N SER A 144 -6.36 -8.84 -6.30
CA SER A 144 -7.55 -9.65 -6.62
C SER A 144 -8.84 -8.84 -6.61
N ILE A 145 -8.81 -7.60 -6.12
CA ILE A 145 -9.99 -6.76 -5.95
C ILE A 145 -9.74 -5.41 -6.61
N GLY A 146 -10.34 -5.18 -7.78
CA GLY A 146 -10.39 -3.84 -8.35
C GLY A 146 -11.01 -2.85 -7.36
N TRP A 147 -10.27 -1.82 -6.97
CA TRP A 147 -10.71 -0.82 -5.98
C TRP A 147 -11.11 0.53 -6.60
N LEU A 148 -11.26 0.56 -7.93
CA LEU A 148 -11.74 1.68 -8.76
C LEU A 148 -13.07 1.30 -9.40
#